data_AF-A0A858ASD0-F1
#
_entry.id   AF-A0A858ASD0-F1
#
_cell.length_a   1.000
_cell.length_b   1.000
_cell.length_c   1.000
_cell.angle_alpha   90.00
_cell.angle_beta   90.00
_cell.angle_gamma   90.00
#
_symmetry.space_group_name_H-M   'P 1'
#
loop_
_entity.id
_entity.type
_entity.pdbx_description
1 polymer ?
#
loop_
_entity_poly.entity_id
_entity_poly.type
_entity_poly.pdbx_seq_one_letter_code
_entity_poly.pdbx_strand_id
1 'polypeptide(L)'
;MQKQVWNNLFEASQNLITNFSEDSDKLLTSVKEFSEKLVAFSEVYFSDREEFFKFLKSKYSNFYMQATSIVSNADSVSVIMQLNEGVNDYLILINLFRQLLVTLDALTSDYWLRVAEKVKDAKFIKMVIGISNEARFEDEQEVSGYILKTLEKNRIKENDFFKNCMNKELWNEIKLLEEKILNKPDGDFEYFKELLQKSDHLADDMVINLWAILAINISYLEFLNDIVGEN
;
A
#
# COMPACT_ATOMS: atom_id res chain seq x y z
N MET A 1 -8.53 -7.26 20.48
CA MET A 1 -7.70 -6.05 20.50
C MET A 1 -7.13 -5.76 19.11
N GLN A 2 -6.49 -6.75 18.48
CA GLN A 2 -5.87 -6.71 17.15
C GLN A 2 -6.81 -6.22 16.05
N LYS A 3 -8.01 -6.80 15.95
CA LYS A 3 -9.04 -6.36 14.99
C LYS A 3 -9.42 -4.88 15.17
N GLN A 4 -9.58 -4.43 16.42
CA GLN A 4 -10.00 -3.06 16.70
C GLN A 4 -8.91 -2.06 16.33
N VAL A 5 -7.66 -2.31 16.74
CA VAL A 5 -6.56 -1.40 16.43
C VAL A 5 -6.27 -1.36 14.93
N TRP A 6 -6.39 -2.50 14.25
CA TRP A 6 -6.25 -2.57 12.80
C TRP A 6 -7.37 -1.81 12.09
N ASN A 7 -8.63 -1.98 12.50
CA ASN A 7 -9.75 -1.25 11.92
C ASN A 7 -9.60 0.27 12.12
N ASN A 8 -9.16 0.72 13.31
CA ASN A 8 -8.89 2.13 13.56
C ASN A 8 -7.79 2.67 12.62
N LEU A 9 -6.73 1.90 12.41
CA LEU A 9 -5.65 2.27 11.50
C LEU A 9 -6.13 2.31 10.04
N PHE A 10 -6.97 1.37 9.62
CA PHE A 10 -7.61 1.36 8.31
C PHE A 10 -8.50 2.59 8.10
N GLU A 11 -9.39 2.92 9.05
CA GLU A 11 -10.24 4.11 8.96
C GLU A 11 -9.40 5.39 8.83
N ALA A 12 -8.34 5.53 9.63
CA ALA A 12 -7.42 6.64 9.53
C ALA A 12 -6.66 6.67 8.18
N SER A 13 -6.35 5.50 7.61
CA SER A 13 -5.73 5.40 6.27
C SER A 13 -6.66 5.93 5.18
N GLN A 14 -7.94 5.57 5.23
CA GLN A 14 -8.94 6.05 4.27
C GLN A 14 -9.16 7.56 4.40
N ASN A 15 -9.22 8.08 5.63
CA ASN A 15 -9.32 9.52 5.88
C ASN A 15 -8.13 10.28 5.28
N LEU A 16 -6.91 9.75 5.46
CA LEU A 16 -5.70 10.36 4.89
C LEU A 16 -5.74 10.41 3.36
N ILE A 17 -6.13 9.31 2.70
CA ILE A 17 -6.24 9.27 1.23
C ILE A 17 -7.30 10.26 0.74
N THR A 18 -8.46 10.28 1.39
CA THR A 18 -9.61 11.09 0.94
C THR A 18 -9.36 12.59 1.14
N ASN A 19 -8.84 12.98 2.30
CA ASN A 19 -8.68 14.39 2.67
C ASN A 19 -7.39 15.02 2.14
N PHE A 20 -6.57 14.28 1.37
CA PHE A 20 -5.41 14.86 0.72
C PHE A 20 -5.86 16.00 -0.20
N SER A 21 -5.17 17.14 -0.10
CA SER A 21 -5.35 18.37 -0.89
C SER A 21 -6.66 19.17 -0.79
N GLU A 22 -7.65 18.75 0.01
CA GLU A 22 -8.91 19.50 0.14
C GLU A 22 -8.82 20.75 1.04
N ASP A 23 -7.94 20.73 2.06
CA ASP A 23 -7.70 21.81 3.04
C ASP A 23 -6.43 21.48 3.87
N SER A 24 -5.51 22.43 4.08
CA SER A 24 -4.28 22.20 4.85
C SER A 24 -4.55 21.78 6.30
N ASP A 25 -5.59 22.31 6.93
CA ASP A 25 -5.94 21.98 8.32
C ASP A 25 -6.53 20.57 8.42
N LYS A 26 -7.33 20.16 7.42
CA LYS A 26 -7.86 18.79 7.35
C LYS A 26 -6.78 17.78 7.04
N LEU A 27 -5.83 18.11 6.16
CA LEU A 27 -4.70 17.25 5.86
C LEU A 27 -3.85 17.04 7.12
N LEU A 28 -3.48 18.13 7.82
CA LEU A 28 -2.72 18.05 9.06
C LEU A 28 -3.44 17.19 10.12
N THR A 29 -4.76 17.36 10.25
CA THR A 29 -5.58 16.56 11.17
C THR A 29 -5.58 15.08 10.78
N SER A 30 -5.72 14.76 9.50
CA SER A 30 -5.75 13.38 9.00
C SER A 30 -4.38 12.69 9.15
N VAL A 31 -3.30 13.43 8.88
CA VAL A 31 -1.91 12.97 9.08
C VAL A 31 -1.67 12.67 10.56
N LYS A 32 -2.07 13.59 11.45
CA LYS A 32 -1.93 13.40 12.90
C LYS A 32 -2.73 12.19 13.39
N GLU A 33 -3.98 12.05 12.96
CA GLU A 33 -4.81 10.90 13.33
C GLU A 33 -4.17 9.60 12.86
N PHE A 34 -3.72 9.53 11.61
CA PHE A 34 -3.03 8.36 11.06
C PHE A 34 -1.79 8.00 11.88
N SER A 35 -0.95 8.99 12.21
CA SER A 35 0.23 8.81 13.05
C SER A 35 -0.11 8.22 14.43
N GLU A 36 -1.12 8.78 15.11
CA GLU A 36 -1.55 8.29 16.43
C GLU A 36 -2.07 6.85 16.36
N LYS A 37 -2.84 6.51 15.32
CA LYS A 37 -3.32 5.12 15.14
C LYS A 37 -2.18 4.16 14.79
N LEU A 38 -1.18 4.62 14.04
CA LEU A 38 -0.02 3.81 13.67
C LEU A 38 0.83 3.45 14.90
N VAL A 39 1.05 4.41 15.80
CA VAL A 39 1.74 4.16 17.08
C VAL A 39 0.97 3.16 17.92
N ALA A 40 -0.33 3.40 18.14
CA ALA A 40 -1.17 2.47 18.91
C ALA A 40 -1.21 1.05 18.30
N PHE A 41 -1.22 0.97 16.97
CA PHE A 41 -1.10 -0.30 16.24
C PHE A 41 0.23 -0.99 16.55
N SER A 42 1.35 -0.28 16.44
CA SER A 42 2.70 -0.82 16.67
C SER A 42 2.86 -1.33 18.11
N GLU A 43 2.35 -0.61 19.11
CA GLU A 43 2.34 -1.05 20.51
C GLU A 43 1.60 -2.38 20.70
N VAL A 44 0.40 -2.49 20.13
CA VAL A 44 -0.41 -3.72 20.20
C VAL A 44 0.28 -4.86 19.44
N TYR A 45 0.78 -4.60 18.23
CA TYR A 45 1.49 -5.59 17.44
C TYR A 45 2.73 -6.11 18.17
N PHE A 46 3.52 -5.21 18.76
CA PHE A 46 4.71 -5.58 19.53
C PHE A 46 4.36 -6.41 20.77
N SER A 47 3.26 -6.08 21.46
CA SER A 47 2.83 -6.80 22.66
C SER A 47 2.41 -8.25 22.42
N ASP A 48 1.84 -8.55 21.24
CA ASP A 48 1.32 -9.89 20.92
C ASP A 48 1.30 -10.14 19.41
N ARG A 49 2.49 -10.39 18.84
CA ARG A 49 2.68 -10.68 17.42
C ARG A 49 1.98 -11.96 16.97
N GLU A 50 1.93 -12.98 17.84
CA GLU A 50 1.34 -14.28 17.50
C GLU A 50 -0.16 -14.16 17.27
N GLU A 51 -0.86 -13.47 18.16
CA GLU A 51 -2.29 -13.24 18.01
C GLU A 51 -2.59 -12.33 16.82
N PHE A 52 -1.70 -11.39 16.50
CA PHE A 52 -1.79 -10.58 15.29
C PHE A 52 -1.69 -11.45 14.02
N PHE A 53 -0.73 -12.37 13.94
CA PHE A 53 -0.61 -13.28 12.81
C PHE A 53 -1.81 -14.23 12.68
N LYS A 54 -2.37 -14.71 13.79
CA LYS A 54 -3.63 -15.48 13.78
C LYS A 54 -4.78 -14.66 13.22
N PHE A 55 -4.93 -13.41 13.66
CA PHE A 55 -5.90 -12.47 13.12
C PHE A 55 -5.72 -12.26 11.61
N LEU A 56 -4.51 -11.96 11.15
CA LEU A 56 -4.22 -11.75 9.73
C LEU A 56 -4.53 -13.00 8.90
N LYS A 57 -4.13 -14.18 9.37
CA LYS A 57 -4.40 -15.44 8.69
C LYS A 57 -5.90 -15.72 8.55
N SER A 58 -6.68 -15.35 9.56
CA SER A 58 -8.14 -15.51 9.54
C SER A 58 -8.82 -14.49 8.65
N LYS A 59 -8.36 -13.22 8.63
CA LYS A 59 -9.03 -12.13 7.89
C LYS A 59 -8.58 -12.04 6.43
N TYR A 60 -7.30 -12.28 6.16
CA TYR A 60 -6.66 -12.08 4.86
C TYR A 60 -6.08 -13.37 4.27
N SER A 61 -6.81 -14.49 4.36
CA SER A 61 -6.27 -15.79 3.91
C SER A 61 -5.74 -15.78 2.46
N ASN A 62 -6.39 -15.00 1.59
CA ASN A 62 -6.02 -14.89 0.17
C ASN A 62 -4.82 -13.97 -0.09
N PHE A 63 -4.53 -13.07 0.86
CA PHE A 63 -3.49 -12.03 0.77
C PHE A 63 -2.57 -12.05 2.00
N TYR A 64 -2.41 -13.24 2.61
CA TYR A 64 -1.78 -13.34 3.93
C TYR A 64 -0.33 -12.84 3.91
N MET A 65 0.43 -13.16 2.85
CA MET A 65 1.80 -12.72 2.70
C MET A 65 1.90 -11.18 2.62
N GLN A 66 1.05 -10.55 1.81
CA GLN A 66 1.00 -9.10 1.67
C GLN A 66 0.54 -8.44 2.97
N ALA A 67 -0.48 -9.00 3.63
CA ALA A 67 -0.94 -8.52 4.94
C ALA A 67 0.16 -8.56 6.00
N THR A 68 0.96 -9.63 6.04
CA THR A 68 2.11 -9.71 6.95
C THR A 68 3.21 -8.70 6.61
N SER A 69 3.48 -8.47 5.32
CA SER A 69 4.43 -7.45 4.86
C SER A 69 3.98 -6.05 5.28
N ILE A 70 2.70 -5.71 5.06
CA ILE A 70 2.12 -4.41 5.41
C ILE A 70 2.19 -4.18 6.92
N VAL A 71 1.83 -5.17 7.74
CA VAL A 71 1.92 -5.07 9.20
C VAL A 71 3.36 -4.87 9.68
N SER A 72 4.33 -5.60 9.11
CA SER A 72 5.73 -5.44 9.45
C SER A 72 6.28 -4.07 9.03
N ASN A 73 5.83 -3.55 7.88
CA ASN A 73 6.21 -2.22 7.41
C ASN A 73 5.58 -1.15 8.30
N ALA A 74 4.31 -1.28 8.67
CA ALA A 74 3.63 -0.36 9.59
C ALA A 74 4.37 -0.24 10.95
N ASP A 75 4.82 -1.37 11.51
CA ASP A 75 5.66 -1.38 12.72
C ASP A 75 6.99 -0.63 12.47
N SER A 76 7.68 -0.92 11.37
CA SER A 76 8.94 -0.25 11.00
C SER A 76 8.78 1.25 10.82
N VAL A 77 7.71 1.68 10.12
CA VAL A 77 7.37 3.10 9.95
C VAL A 77 7.12 3.74 11.32
N SER A 78 6.31 3.12 12.17
CA SER A 78 6.06 3.64 13.53
C SER A 78 7.36 3.88 14.31
N VAL A 79 8.26 2.89 14.31
CA VAL A 79 9.52 2.95 15.08
C VAL A 79 10.45 4.05 14.55
N ILE A 80 10.66 4.14 13.24
CA ILE A 80 11.55 5.15 12.64
C ILE A 80 11.09 6.56 13.01
N MET A 81 9.78 6.76 13.06
CA MET A 81 9.18 8.06 13.34
C MET A 81 9.25 8.47 14.80
N GLN A 82 9.32 7.49 15.70
CA GLN A 82 9.57 7.75 17.12
C GLN A 82 11.05 8.05 17.40
N LEU A 83 11.97 7.57 16.55
CA LEU A 83 13.42 7.67 16.79
C LEU A 83 14.06 8.98 16.31
N ASN A 84 13.47 9.70 15.35
CA ASN A 84 13.78 11.09 14.96
C ASN A 84 15.27 11.52 14.94
N GLU A 85 16.22 10.61 14.65
CA GLU A 85 17.66 10.87 14.78
C GLU A 85 18.49 10.29 13.63
N GLY A 86 18.60 11.06 12.53
CA GLY A 86 19.84 11.12 11.75
C GLY A 86 19.83 10.59 10.31
N VAL A 87 20.97 10.82 9.64
CA VAL A 87 21.19 10.58 8.20
C VAL A 87 21.16 9.10 7.79
N ASN A 88 21.27 8.18 8.75
CA ASN A 88 21.21 6.74 8.48
C ASN A 88 19.77 6.22 8.24
N ASP A 89 18.75 7.00 8.60
CA ASP A 89 17.35 6.58 8.47
C ASP A 89 16.85 6.66 7.02
N TYR A 90 17.46 7.49 6.16
CA TYR A 90 16.96 7.73 4.80
C TYR A 90 17.03 6.51 3.88
N LEU A 91 18.10 5.71 3.95
CA LEU A 91 18.18 4.47 3.17
C LEU A 91 17.11 3.46 3.61
N ILE A 92 16.78 3.44 4.90
CA ILE A 92 15.72 2.60 5.44
C ILE A 92 14.36 3.11 4.95
N LEU A 93 14.12 4.42 5.03
CA LEU A 93 12.89 5.07 4.52
C LEU A 93 12.69 4.80 3.03
N ILE A 94 13.75 4.91 2.21
CA ILE A 94 13.71 4.62 0.77
C ILE A 94 13.40 3.14 0.52
N ASN A 95 14.05 2.24 1.24
CA ASN A 95 13.80 0.80 1.09
C ASN A 95 12.37 0.44 1.50
N LEU A 96 11.84 1.01 2.58
CA LEU A 96 10.45 0.82 3.00
C LEU A 96 9.48 1.38 1.95
N PHE A 97 9.75 2.58 1.42
CA PHE A 97 8.95 3.18 0.36
C PHE A 97 8.91 2.29 -0.90
N ARG A 98 10.08 1.81 -1.37
CA ARG A 98 10.18 0.84 -2.48
C ARG A 98 9.42 -0.45 -2.20
N GLN A 99 9.56 -1.00 -1.00
CA GLN A 99 8.88 -2.23 -0.61
C GLN A 99 7.35 -2.04 -0.61
N LEU A 100 6.86 -0.87 -0.17
CA LEU A 100 5.44 -0.54 -0.18
C LEU A 100 4.90 -0.34 -1.61
N LEU A 101 5.68 0.25 -2.52
CA LEU A 101 5.32 0.30 -3.95
C LEU A 101 5.21 -1.11 -4.55
N VAL A 102 6.23 -1.95 -4.34
CA VAL A 102 6.23 -3.35 -4.80
C VAL A 102 5.07 -4.14 -4.19
N THR A 103 4.69 -3.85 -2.95
CA THR A 103 3.56 -4.50 -2.28
C THR A 103 2.22 -4.17 -2.97
N LEU A 104 2.03 -2.95 -3.50
CA LEU A 104 0.84 -2.60 -4.27
C LEU A 104 0.76 -3.37 -5.60
N ASP A 105 1.87 -3.50 -6.31
CA ASP A 105 1.94 -4.29 -7.54
C ASP A 105 1.66 -5.77 -7.24
N ALA A 106 2.25 -6.31 -6.18
CA ALA A 106 2.04 -7.69 -5.74
C ALA A 106 0.58 -7.96 -5.35
N LEU A 107 -0.09 -7.02 -4.66
CA LEU A 107 -1.52 -7.10 -4.34
C LEU A 107 -2.38 -7.16 -5.61
N THR A 108 -2.06 -6.33 -6.60
CA THR A 108 -2.76 -6.31 -7.90
C THR A 108 -2.56 -7.62 -8.66
N SER A 109 -1.32 -8.11 -8.68
CA SER A 109 -0.97 -9.40 -9.30
C SER A 109 -1.72 -10.55 -8.64
N ASP A 110 -1.74 -10.61 -7.31
CA ASP A 110 -2.42 -11.67 -6.56
C ASP A 110 -3.94 -11.62 -6.75
N TYR A 111 -4.54 -10.43 -6.80
CA TYR A 111 -5.97 -10.29 -7.14
C TYR A 111 -6.29 -11.03 -8.45
N TRP A 112 -5.50 -10.80 -9.52
CA TRP A 112 -5.71 -11.49 -10.79
C TRP A 112 -5.51 -13.01 -10.68
N LEU A 113 -4.54 -13.48 -9.90
CA LEU A 113 -4.40 -14.92 -9.64
C LEU A 113 -5.63 -15.50 -8.94
N ARG A 114 -6.21 -14.80 -7.96
CA ARG A 114 -7.47 -15.22 -7.30
C ARG A 114 -8.65 -15.22 -8.26
N VAL A 115 -8.72 -14.27 -9.18
CA VAL A 115 -9.72 -14.26 -10.27
C VAL A 115 -9.59 -15.51 -11.14
N ALA A 116 -8.36 -15.90 -11.50
CA ALA A 116 -8.11 -17.11 -12.29
C ALA A 116 -8.56 -18.39 -11.57
N GLU A 117 -8.39 -18.47 -10.24
CA GLU A 117 -8.85 -19.60 -9.42
C GLU A 117 -10.39 -19.77 -9.42
N LYS A 118 -11.14 -18.68 -9.60
CA LYS A 118 -12.62 -18.68 -9.59
C LYS A 118 -13.24 -19.13 -10.92
N VAL A 119 -12.48 -19.22 -12.02
CA VAL A 119 -13.04 -19.47 -13.37
C VAL A 119 -12.48 -20.76 -13.99
N LYS A 120 -13.37 -21.64 -14.47
CA LYS A 120 -13.00 -22.90 -15.13
C LYS A 120 -12.89 -22.77 -16.66
N ASP A 121 -12.11 -21.80 -17.14
CA ASP A 121 -11.85 -21.59 -18.57
C ASP A 121 -10.35 -21.41 -18.80
N ALA A 122 -9.74 -22.38 -19.50
CA ALA A 122 -8.29 -22.39 -19.74
C ALA A 122 -7.79 -21.20 -20.56
N LYS A 123 -8.60 -20.69 -21.50
CA LYS A 123 -8.23 -19.51 -22.30
C LYS A 123 -8.24 -18.26 -21.42
N PHE A 124 -9.28 -18.10 -20.62
CA PHE A 124 -9.39 -17.02 -19.65
C PHE A 124 -8.23 -17.06 -18.64
N ILE A 125 -7.97 -18.21 -18.02
CA ILE A 125 -6.88 -18.39 -17.06
C ILE A 125 -5.53 -17.96 -17.67
N LYS A 126 -5.23 -18.39 -18.90
CA LYS A 126 -3.98 -17.99 -19.58
C LYS A 126 -3.89 -16.47 -19.79
N MET A 127 -4.99 -15.82 -20.15
CA MET A 127 -5.03 -14.36 -20.32
C MET A 127 -4.83 -13.64 -18.99
N VAL A 128 -5.50 -14.09 -17.93
CA VAL A 128 -5.41 -13.49 -16.59
C VAL A 128 -4.01 -13.67 -15.98
N ILE A 129 -3.36 -14.82 -16.20
CA ILE A 129 -1.96 -15.01 -15.79
C ILE A 129 -1.03 -14.02 -16.52
N GLY A 130 -1.28 -13.77 -17.80
CA GLY A 130 -0.56 -12.74 -18.55
C GLY A 130 -0.69 -11.37 -17.91
N ILE A 131 -1.91 -10.96 -17.58
CA ILE A 131 -2.19 -9.69 -16.89
C ILE A 131 -1.52 -9.64 -15.52
N SER A 132 -1.64 -10.71 -14.73
CA SER A 132 -1.03 -10.82 -13.40
C SER A 132 0.48 -10.60 -13.42
N ASN A 133 1.19 -11.09 -14.44
CA ASN A 133 2.65 -10.94 -14.57
C ASN A 133 3.08 -9.51 -14.90
N GLU A 134 2.21 -8.73 -15.54
CA GLU A 134 2.48 -7.34 -15.96
C GLU A 134 1.74 -6.34 -15.07
N ALA A 135 1.00 -6.82 -14.07
CA ALA A 135 0.12 -6.02 -13.23
C ALA A 135 0.91 -4.94 -12.48
N ARG A 136 0.39 -3.71 -12.57
CA ARG A 136 0.83 -2.56 -11.78
C ARG A 136 -0.35 -2.05 -10.97
N PHE A 137 -0.07 -1.42 -9.84
CA PHE A 137 -1.12 -0.74 -9.07
C PHE A 137 -1.84 0.34 -9.88
N GLU A 138 -1.06 1.14 -10.61
CA GLU A 138 -1.55 2.12 -11.59
C GLU A 138 -1.86 1.45 -12.94
N ASP A 139 -2.79 0.49 -12.94
CA ASP A 139 -3.20 -0.13 -14.21
C ASP A 139 -4.30 0.69 -14.89
N GLU A 140 -3.89 1.50 -15.87
CA GLU A 140 -4.80 2.16 -16.81
C GLU A 140 -5.10 1.30 -18.06
N GLN A 141 -4.55 0.09 -18.16
CA GLN A 141 -4.74 -0.73 -19.36
C GLN A 141 -6.20 -1.18 -19.48
N GLU A 142 -6.74 -1.03 -20.69
CA GLU A 142 -8.06 -1.55 -21.01
C GLU A 142 -8.04 -3.08 -20.96
N VAL A 143 -8.63 -3.62 -19.89
CA VAL A 143 -8.92 -5.04 -19.77
C VAL A 143 -9.86 -5.44 -20.92
N SER A 144 -9.47 -6.48 -21.67
CA SER A 144 -10.24 -6.90 -22.85
C SER A 144 -11.71 -7.18 -22.52
N GLY A 145 -12.63 -6.81 -23.43
CA GLY A 145 -14.07 -7.02 -23.22
C GLY A 145 -14.49 -8.48 -23.02
N TYR A 146 -13.66 -9.45 -23.41
CA TYR A 146 -13.87 -10.87 -23.10
C TYR A 146 -13.65 -11.17 -21.60
N ILE A 147 -12.64 -10.55 -20.98
CA ILE A 147 -12.36 -10.71 -19.54
C ILE A 147 -13.50 -10.07 -18.75
N LEU A 148 -13.88 -8.83 -19.06
CA LEU A 148 -14.97 -8.12 -18.37
C LEU A 148 -16.28 -8.93 -18.39
N LYS A 149 -16.68 -9.45 -19.55
CA LYS A 149 -17.85 -10.33 -19.68
C LYS A 149 -17.73 -11.61 -18.84
N THR A 150 -16.52 -12.14 -18.69
CA THR A 150 -16.27 -13.34 -17.89
C THR A 150 -16.33 -13.03 -16.40
N LEU A 151 -15.81 -11.88 -15.96
CA LEU A 151 -15.96 -11.41 -14.58
C LEU A 151 -17.43 -11.24 -14.22
N GLU A 152 -18.18 -10.52 -15.04
CA GLU A 152 -19.63 -10.29 -14.87
C GLU A 152 -20.40 -11.61 -14.78
N LYS A 153 -20.15 -12.54 -15.73
CA LYS A 153 -20.80 -13.86 -15.74
C LYS A 153 -20.54 -14.66 -14.46
N ASN A 154 -19.35 -14.53 -13.89
CA ASN A 154 -18.97 -15.25 -12.67
C ASN A 154 -19.19 -14.42 -11.39
N ARG A 155 -19.83 -13.24 -11.49
CA ARG A 155 -20.05 -12.30 -10.37
C ARG A 155 -18.77 -11.93 -9.63
N ILE A 156 -17.66 -11.85 -10.37
CA ILE A 156 -16.37 -11.42 -9.83
C ILE A 156 -16.35 -9.90 -9.93
N LYS A 157 -16.18 -9.22 -8.80
CA LYS A 157 -16.02 -7.77 -8.74
C LYS A 157 -14.69 -7.36 -9.33
N GLU A 158 -14.69 -6.28 -10.11
CA GLU A 158 -13.49 -5.70 -10.70
C GLU A 158 -12.66 -4.96 -9.64
N ASN A 159 -11.36 -4.89 -9.88
CA ASN A 159 -10.47 -4.05 -9.09
C ASN A 159 -10.49 -2.63 -9.67
N ASP A 160 -11.32 -1.76 -9.08
CA ASP A 160 -11.49 -0.37 -9.49
C ASP A 160 -10.94 0.63 -8.47
N PHE A 161 -10.19 0.16 -7.46
CA PHE A 161 -9.66 0.99 -6.37
C PHE A 161 -8.89 2.21 -6.89
N PHE A 162 -7.95 2.00 -7.81
CA PHE A 162 -7.15 3.09 -8.34
C PHE A 162 -8.03 4.13 -9.05
N LYS A 163 -9.08 3.70 -9.75
CA LYS A 163 -9.96 4.60 -10.51
C LYS A 163 -10.92 5.38 -9.62
N ASN A 164 -11.52 4.71 -8.63
CA ASN A 164 -12.67 5.21 -7.90
C ASN A 164 -12.38 5.61 -6.44
N CYS A 165 -11.30 5.09 -5.84
CA CYS A 165 -10.96 5.33 -4.43
C CYS A 165 -9.66 6.14 -4.26
N MET A 166 -8.71 6.04 -5.20
CA MET A 166 -7.41 6.70 -5.07
C MET A 166 -7.49 8.19 -5.35
N ASN A 167 -7.02 9.02 -4.41
CA ASN A 167 -6.79 10.44 -4.65
C ASN A 167 -5.60 10.62 -5.62
N LYS A 168 -5.88 11.18 -6.81
CA LYS A 168 -4.90 11.30 -7.88
C LYS A 168 -3.80 12.31 -7.59
N GLU A 169 -4.11 13.36 -6.83
CA GLU A 169 -3.12 14.35 -6.44
C GLU A 169 -2.11 13.75 -5.46
N LEU A 170 -2.59 12.96 -4.49
CA LEU A 170 -1.73 12.19 -3.59
C LEU A 170 -0.83 11.21 -4.36
N TRP A 171 -1.40 10.48 -5.33
CA TRP A 171 -0.61 9.56 -6.15
C TRP A 171 0.47 10.29 -6.95
N ASN A 172 0.16 11.46 -7.51
CA ASN A 172 1.14 12.26 -8.26
C ASN A 172 2.32 12.70 -7.38
N GLU A 173 2.09 13.10 -6.14
CA GLU A 173 3.17 13.44 -5.19
C GLU A 173 4.08 12.23 -4.92
N ILE A 174 3.49 11.05 -4.73
CA ILE A 174 4.22 9.79 -4.55
C ILE A 174 5.07 9.47 -5.78
N LYS A 175 4.52 9.63 -7.00
CA LYS A 175 5.25 9.40 -8.26
C LYS A 175 6.38 10.41 -8.47
N LEU A 176 6.17 11.68 -8.15
CA LEU A 176 7.22 12.70 -8.21
C LEU A 176 8.39 12.35 -7.28
N LEU A 177 8.10 11.84 -6.09
CA LEU A 177 9.12 11.38 -5.16
C LEU A 177 9.80 10.09 -5.64
N GLU A 178 9.03 9.14 -6.16
CA GLU A 178 9.54 7.91 -6.79
C GLU A 178 10.55 8.26 -7.88
N GLU A 179 10.21 9.16 -8.80
CA GLU A 179 11.12 9.63 -9.84
C GLU A 179 12.37 10.28 -9.24
N LYS A 180 12.22 11.21 -8.29
CA LYS A 180 13.37 11.88 -7.65
C LYS A 180 14.34 10.89 -7.00
N ILE A 181 13.84 9.83 -6.38
CA ILE A 181 14.64 8.89 -5.56
C ILE A 181 15.12 7.68 -6.35
N LEU A 182 14.34 7.22 -7.33
CA LEU A 182 14.63 6.05 -8.16
C LEU A 182 15.25 6.40 -9.53
N ASN A 183 15.51 7.69 -9.78
CA ASN A 183 16.14 8.18 -11.02
C ASN A 183 17.53 7.58 -11.34
N LYS A 184 18.15 6.86 -10.38
CA LYS A 184 19.34 6.03 -10.65
C LYS A 184 19.15 4.61 -10.10
N PRO A 185 19.58 3.58 -10.85
CA PRO A 185 19.59 2.21 -10.37
C PRO A 185 20.61 2.07 -9.22
N ASP A 186 20.15 1.38 -8.18
CA ASP A 186 20.78 0.96 -6.92
C ASP A 186 22.21 1.40 -6.58
N GLY A 187 22.36 1.94 -5.36
CA GLY A 187 23.58 1.82 -4.56
C GLY A 187 24.53 3.01 -4.55
N ASP A 188 24.22 4.11 -5.25
CA ASP A 188 25.05 5.31 -5.19
C ASP A 188 24.73 6.14 -3.93
N PHE A 189 25.28 5.69 -2.80
CA PHE A 189 25.20 6.41 -1.52
C PHE A 189 25.64 7.87 -1.62
N GLU A 190 26.57 8.18 -2.53
CA GLU A 190 27.03 9.54 -2.78
C GLU A 190 26.00 10.37 -3.55
N TYR A 191 25.29 9.77 -4.52
CA TYR A 191 24.12 10.41 -5.14
C TYR A 191 23.03 10.77 -4.11
N PHE A 192 22.76 9.89 -3.15
CA PHE A 192 21.77 10.17 -2.11
C PHE A 192 22.23 11.23 -1.10
N LYS A 193 23.50 11.21 -0.69
CA LYS A 193 24.08 12.30 0.11
C LYS A 193 23.97 13.63 -0.63
N GLU A 194 24.29 13.66 -1.91
CA GLU A 194 24.16 14.87 -2.72
C GLU A 194 22.70 15.33 -2.82
N LEU A 195 21.75 14.41 -2.98
CA LEU A 195 20.32 14.72 -3.05
C LEU A 195 19.83 15.34 -1.72
N LEU A 196 20.20 14.76 -0.59
CA LEU A 196 19.88 15.28 0.75
C LEU A 196 20.54 16.63 1.03
N GLN A 197 21.80 16.82 0.60
CA GLN A 197 22.50 18.10 0.73
C GLN A 197 21.90 19.22 -0.12
N LYS A 198 21.18 18.87 -1.20
CA LYS A 198 20.56 19.82 -2.14
C LYS A 198 19.10 20.11 -1.81
N SER A 199 18.47 19.35 -0.92
CA SER A 199 17.02 19.43 -0.65
C SER A 199 16.72 19.45 0.84
N ASP A 200 16.66 20.65 1.41
CA ASP A 200 16.42 20.90 2.84
C ASP A 200 15.09 20.30 3.37
N HIS A 201 14.14 19.97 2.49
CA HIS A 201 12.82 19.42 2.83
C HIS A 201 12.62 17.94 2.48
N LEU A 202 13.62 17.28 1.86
CA LEU A 202 13.45 15.91 1.36
C LEU A 202 13.14 14.91 2.47
N ALA A 203 13.66 15.14 3.67
CA ALA A 203 13.43 14.29 4.84
C ALA A 203 11.96 14.28 5.26
N ASP A 204 11.37 15.46 5.40
CA ASP A 204 9.97 15.64 5.78
C ASP A 204 9.05 15.09 4.67
N ASP A 205 9.38 15.38 3.41
CA ASP A 205 8.67 14.86 2.24
C ASP A 205 8.69 13.32 2.22
N MET A 206 9.83 12.70 2.54
CA MET A 206 9.96 11.24 2.60
C MET A 206 9.07 10.60 3.66
N VAL A 207 9.02 11.21 4.84
CA VAL A 207 8.21 10.71 5.94
C VAL A 207 6.72 10.80 5.60
N ILE A 208 6.27 11.95 5.08
CA ILE A 208 4.88 12.17 4.69
C ILE A 208 4.46 11.20 3.56
N ASN A 209 5.32 11.04 2.56
CA ASN A 209 5.04 10.10 1.47
C ASN A 209 5.08 8.63 1.94
N LEU A 210 5.91 8.30 2.92
CA LEU A 210 5.92 6.96 3.52
C LEU A 210 4.60 6.65 4.22
N TRP A 211 4.05 7.62 4.96
CA TRP A 211 2.70 7.53 5.51
C TRP A 211 1.64 7.37 4.45
N ALA A 212 1.70 8.18 3.40
CA ALA A 212 0.75 8.11 2.31
C ALA A 212 0.77 6.73 1.62
N ILE A 213 1.95 6.22 1.24
CA ILE A 213 2.05 4.92 0.58
C ILE A 213 1.64 3.76 1.49
N LEU A 214 1.88 3.87 2.80
CA LEU A 214 1.41 2.90 3.78
C LEU A 214 -0.12 2.91 3.91
N ALA A 215 -0.73 4.09 3.98
CA ALA A 215 -2.18 4.25 4.02
C ALA A 215 -2.86 3.66 2.77
N ILE A 216 -2.25 3.86 1.58
CA ILE A 216 -2.72 3.25 0.32
C ILE A 216 -2.63 1.72 0.42
N ASN A 217 -1.50 1.17 0.88
CA ASN A 217 -1.33 -0.27 1.04
C ASN A 217 -2.39 -0.90 1.96
N ILE A 218 -2.64 -0.27 3.12
CA ILE A 218 -3.65 -0.75 4.08
C ILE A 218 -5.05 -0.70 3.46
N SER A 219 -5.41 0.43 2.84
CA SER A 219 -6.72 0.63 2.25
C SER A 219 -6.97 -0.30 1.06
N TYR A 220 -5.94 -0.53 0.25
CA TYR A 220 -6.02 -1.38 -0.93
C TYR A 220 -6.10 -2.86 -0.56
N LEU A 221 -5.34 -3.31 0.46
CA LEU A 221 -5.47 -4.66 1.00
C LEU A 221 -6.90 -4.94 1.48
N GLU A 222 -7.50 -4.01 2.22
CA GLU A 222 -8.87 -4.15 2.71
C GLU A 222 -9.87 -4.21 1.56
N PHE A 223 -9.75 -3.30 0.59
CA PHE A 223 -10.57 -3.31 -0.61
C PHE A 223 -10.50 -4.64 -1.37
N LEU A 224 -9.28 -5.13 -1.64
CA LEU A 224 -9.09 -6.40 -2.35
C LEU A 224 -9.63 -7.59 -1.55
N ASN A 225 -9.44 -7.57 -0.24
CA ASN A 225 -9.96 -8.61 0.65
C ASN A 225 -11.48 -8.66 0.63
N ASP A 226 -12.16 -7.51 0.55
CA ASP A 226 -13.62 -7.44 0.46
C ASP A 226 -14.12 -7.99 -0.88
N ILE A 227 -13.49 -7.61 -2.01
CA ILE A 227 -13.97 -8.05 -3.33
C ILE A 227 -13.61 -9.51 -3.66
N VAL A 228 -12.54 -10.06 -3.06
CA VAL A 228 -12.15 -11.46 -3.25
C VAL A 228 -12.74 -12.38 -2.18
N GLY A 229 -12.89 -11.87 -0.94
CA GLY A 229 -13.37 -12.62 0.23
C GLY A 229 -14.87 -12.89 0.24
N GLU A 230 -15.66 -12.20 -0.59
CA GLU A 230 -17.03 -12.60 -0.89
C GLU A 230 -17.03 -13.92 -1.69
N ASN A 231 -17.44 -14.99 -1.01
CA ASN A 231 -17.90 -16.26 -1.58
C ASN A 231 -19.35 -16.50 -1.15
#